data_AF-A0A2G5L2G2-F1
#
_entry.id   AF-A0A2G5L2G2-F1
#
_cell.length_a   1.000
_cell.length_b   1.000
_cell.length_c   1.000
_cell.angle_alpha   90.00
_cell.angle_beta   90.00
_cell.angle_gamma   90.00
#
_symmetry.space_group_name_H-M   'P 1'
#
loop_
_entity.id
_entity.type
_entity.pdbx_description
1 polymer ?
#
loop_
_entity_poly.entity_id
_entity_poly.type
_entity_poly.pdbx_seq_one_letter_code
_entity_poly.pdbx_strand_id
1 'polypeptide(L)'
;MTFACDGVEQYRKPIEDLSTDWQDLVLETTELSEGVAEEIKSWQGMYHSMYANESNIEDEQPQEVLDEMNELKKACLGHGDVYVEIQEVLDGRFKTIETKGIDIQELMLGLETGKLPEDVGGRIDSLSQYLDEARASVADWKDLMKTTKAACSATCQEYVYLTTSLDK
;
A
#
# COMPACT_ATOMS: atom_id res chain seq x y z
N MET A 1 -46.35 25.39 7.73
CA MET A 1 -46.12 24.59 6.51
C MET A 1 -44.73 23.98 6.69
N THR A 2 -44.68 22.78 7.26
CA THR A 2 -43.43 22.09 7.63
C THR A 2 -43.19 21.03 6.54
N PHE A 3 -42.51 21.43 5.48
CA PHE A 3 -42.07 20.53 4.41
C PHE A 3 -40.55 20.64 4.35
N ALA A 4 -39.84 19.70 4.95
CA ALA A 4 -38.37 19.58 4.77
C ALA A 4 -37.78 18.22 5.17
N CYS A 5 -38.45 17.37 5.96
CA CYS A 5 -37.78 16.17 6.51
C CYS A 5 -37.90 14.90 5.67
N ASP A 6 -38.90 14.76 4.80
CA ASP A 6 -39.15 13.48 4.08
C ASP A 6 -38.09 13.18 2.99
N GLY A 7 -37.39 14.19 2.48
CA GLY A 7 -36.43 14.03 1.38
C GLY A 7 -35.00 13.67 1.83
N VAL A 8 -34.66 13.89 3.10
CA VAL A 8 -33.31 13.66 3.66
C VAL A 8 -33.16 12.21 4.13
N GLU A 9 -34.22 11.65 4.70
CA GLU A 9 -34.19 10.33 5.34
C GLU A 9 -33.85 9.19 4.36
N GLN A 10 -34.25 9.31 3.09
CA GLN A 10 -33.90 8.35 2.04
C GLN A 10 -32.39 8.26 1.77
N TYR A 11 -31.62 9.31 2.10
CA TYR A 11 -30.17 9.34 1.90
C TYR A 11 -29.38 9.06 3.18
N ARG A 12 -30.03 8.97 4.35
CA ARG A 12 -29.35 8.77 5.64
C ARG A 12 -28.49 7.51 5.62
N LYS A 13 -29.11 6.36 5.41
CA LYS A 13 -28.42 5.06 5.45
C LYS A 13 -27.29 5.00 4.40
N PRO A 14 -27.50 5.35 3.12
CA PRO A 14 -26.41 5.38 2.14
C PRO A 14 -25.21 6.25 2.55
N ILE A 15 -25.45 7.45 3.08
CA ILE A 15 -24.36 8.35 3.51
C ILE A 15 -23.65 7.81 4.75
N GLU A 16 -24.38 7.24 5.72
CA GLU A 16 -23.81 6.59 6.91
C GLU A 16 -22.95 5.37 6.53
N ASP A 17 -23.45 4.50 5.65
CA ASP A 17 -22.71 3.34 5.14
C ASP A 17 -21.44 3.80 4.41
N LEU A 18 -21.55 4.82 3.57
CA LEU A 18 -20.42 5.39 2.84
C LEU A 18 -19.37 5.98 3.78
N SER A 19 -19.80 6.64 4.87
CA SER A 19 -18.91 7.17 5.89
C SER A 19 -18.16 6.06 6.63
N THR A 20 -18.84 4.97 7.00
CA THR A 20 -18.19 3.79 7.60
C THR A 20 -17.22 3.14 6.63
N ASP A 21 -17.64 2.87 5.39
CA ASP A 21 -16.78 2.26 4.37
C ASP A 21 -15.54 3.10 4.07
N TRP A 22 -15.67 4.43 4.14
CA TRP A 22 -14.55 5.35 4.00
C TRP A 22 -13.53 5.23 5.11
N GLN A 23 -14.00 5.15 6.36
CA GLN A 23 -13.13 4.98 7.53
C GLN A 23 -12.37 3.67 7.45
N ASP A 24 -13.02 2.60 7.00
CA ASP A 24 -12.38 1.31 6.78
C ASP A 24 -11.31 1.39 5.68
N LEU A 25 -11.60 2.05 4.54
CA LEU A 25 -10.60 2.26 3.49
C LEU A 25 -9.39 3.08 3.98
N VAL A 26 -9.63 4.14 4.76
CA VAL A 26 -8.57 4.96 5.37
C VAL A 26 -7.68 4.09 6.25
N LEU A 27 -8.29 3.26 7.10
CA LEU A 27 -7.57 2.35 7.98
C LEU A 27 -6.74 1.35 7.18
N GLU A 28 -7.35 0.66 6.22
CA GLU A 28 -6.67 -0.33 5.39
C GLU A 28 -5.50 0.25 4.59
N THR A 29 -5.63 1.48 4.10
CA THR A 29 -4.57 2.19 3.37
C THR A 29 -3.44 2.61 4.32
N THR A 30 -3.78 3.04 5.53
CA THR A 30 -2.82 3.36 6.60
C THR A 30 -2.01 2.14 7.00
N GLU A 31 -2.68 1.02 7.30
CA GLU A 31 -2.03 -0.24 7.67
C GLU A 31 -1.10 -0.75 6.55
N LEU A 32 -1.52 -0.64 5.29
CA LEU A 32 -0.67 -0.99 4.16
C LEU A 32 0.56 -0.07 4.08
N SER A 33 0.41 1.24 4.25
CA SER A 33 1.55 2.16 4.26
C SER A 33 2.53 1.89 5.39
N GLU A 34 2.04 1.57 6.59
CA GLU A 34 2.88 1.20 7.72
C GLU A 34 3.62 -0.10 7.44
N GLY A 35 2.92 -1.11 6.90
CA GLY A 35 3.52 -2.38 6.48
C GLY A 35 4.61 -2.20 5.43
N VAL A 36 4.38 -1.38 4.40
CA VAL A 36 5.39 -1.08 3.37
C VAL A 36 6.62 -0.39 3.98
N ALA A 37 6.42 0.58 4.88
CA ALA A 37 7.51 1.24 5.56
C ALA A 37 8.33 0.27 6.44
N GLU A 38 7.71 -0.74 7.04
CA GLU A 38 8.40 -1.81 7.76
C GLU A 38 9.18 -2.73 6.81
N GLU A 39 8.59 -3.13 5.69
CA GLU A 39 9.26 -3.97 4.69
C GLU A 39 10.45 -3.25 4.04
N ILE A 40 10.38 -1.93 3.79
CA ILE A 40 11.51 -1.13 3.33
C ILE A 40 12.68 -1.21 4.32
N LYS A 41 12.40 -1.07 5.63
CA LYS A 41 13.44 -1.18 6.67
C LYS A 41 14.01 -2.59 6.74
N SER A 42 13.15 -3.61 6.62
CA SER A 42 13.56 -5.01 6.63
C SER A 42 14.46 -5.33 5.44
N TRP A 43 14.05 -4.91 4.24
CA TRP A 43 14.81 -5.02 3.00
C TRP A 43 16.16 -4.31 3.12
N GLN A 44 16.20 -3.07 3.61
CA GLN A 44 17.46 -2.38 3.87
C GLN A 44 18.36 -3.18 4.81
N GLY A 45 17.82 -3.74 5.90
CA GLY A 45 18.57 -4.58 6.82
C GLY A 45 19.17 -5.82 6.15
N MET A 46 18.37 -6.52 5.32
CA MET A 46 18.83 -7.68 4.54
C MET A 46 19.89 -7.29 3.50
N TYR A 47 19.66 -6.22 2.76
CA TYR A 47 20.62 -5.69 1.81
C TYR A 47 21.95 -5.42 2.51
N HIS A 48 21.96 -4.64 3.60
CA HIS A 48 23.20 -4.35 4.32
C HIS A 48 23.88 -5.60 4.88
N SER A 49 23.13 -6.59 5.37
CA SER A 49 23.73 -7.81 5.92
C SER A 49 24.35 -8.71 4.86
N MET A 50 23.74 -8.81 3.67
CA MET A 50 24.32 -9.51 2.51
C MET A 50 25.70 -8.96 2.16
N TYR A 51 25.90 -7.64 2.26
CA TYR A 51 27.13 -6.98 1.81
C TYR A 51 28.12 -6.59 2.90
N ALA A 52 27.78 -6.77 4.17
CA ALA A 52 28.66 -6.43 5.28
C ALA A 52 30.01 -7.18 5.23
N ASN A 53 30.06 -8.35 4.59
CA ASN A 53 31.25 -9.20 4.45
C ASN A 53 31.69 -9.39 2.98
N GLU A 54 31.10 -8.65 2.02
CA GLU A 54 31.27 -8.89 0.56
C GLU A 54 32.75 -8.82 0.15
N SER A 55 33.52 -7.85 0.69
CA SER A 55 34.94 -7.65 0.35
C SER A 55 35.85 -8.82 0.72
N ASN A 56 35.48 -9.63 1.72
CA ASN A 56 36.27 -10.81 2.11
C ASN A 56 35.91 -12.05 1.28
N ILE A 57 34.72 -12.03 0.67
CA ILE A 57 34.22 -13.14 -0.14
C ILE A 57 34.76 -12.98 -1.56
N GLU A 58 34.65 -11.78 -2.15
CA GLU A 58 34.94 -11.54 -3.58
C GLU A 58 36.38 -11.85 -4.03
N ASP A 59 37.38 -11.63 -3.17
CA ASP A 59 38.81 -11.74 -3.55
C ASP A 59 39.27 -13.18 -3.86
N GLU A 60 38.49 -14.20 -3.50
CA GLU A 60 38.85 -15.62 -3.63
C GLU A 60 37.86 -16.47 -4.46
N GLN A 61 36.79 -15.89 -5.02
CA GLN A 61 35.75 -16.66 -5.72
C GLN A 61 36.00 -16.87 -7.22
N PRO A 62 35.56 -18.02 -7.77
CA PRO A 62 35.43 -18.21 -9.22
C PRO A 62 34.50 -17.16 -9.85
N GLN A 63 34.77 -16.77 -11.10
CA GLN A 63 33.95 -15.78 -11.81
C GLN A 63 32.46 -16.15 -11.89
N GLU A 64 32.14 -17.44 -12.06
CA GLU A 64 30.75 -17.92 -12.11
C GLU A 64 29.98 -17.61 -10.81
N VAL A 65 30.65 -17.71 -9.66
CA VAL A 65 30.07 -17.37 -8.35
C VAL A 65 29.89 -15.86 -8.21
N LEU A 66 30.86 -15.07 -8.67
CA LEU A 66 30.74 -13.61 -8.67
C LEU A 66 29.59 -13.13 -9.57
N ASP A 67 29.38 -13.79 -10.70
CA ASP A 67 28.27 -13.48 -11.61
C ASP A 67 26.92 -13.78 -10.93
N GLU A 68 26.79 -14.94 -10.27
CA GLU A 68 25.57 -15.31 -9.52
C GLU A 68 25.31 -14.36 -8.32
N MET A 69 26.36 -13.97 -7.58
CA MET A 69 26.25 -12.96 -6.52
C MET A 69 25.72 -11.62 -7.06
N ASN A 70 26.22 -11.18 -8.21
CA ASN A 70 25.78 -9.94 -8.87
C ASN A 70 24.33 -10.01 -9.35
N GLU A 71 23.88 -11.16 -9.86
CA GLU A 71 22.48 -11.39 -10.23
C GLU A 71 21.54 -11.31 -9.02
N LEU A 72 21.90 -11.98 -7.92
CA LEU A 72 21.15 -11.93 -6.66
C LEU A 72 21.12 -10.51 -6.07
N LYS A 73 22.22 -9.76 -6.20
CA LYS A 73 22.29 -8.36 -5.80
C LYS A 73 21.35 -7.48 -6.59
N LYS A 74 21.32 -7.65 -7.91
CA LYS A 74 20.40 -6.95 -8.79
C LYS A 74 18.94 -7.30 -8.48
N ALA A 75 18.64 -8.57 -8.21
CA ALA A 75 17.31 -9.00 -7.79
C ALA A 75 16.91 -8.35 -6.45
N CYS A 76 17.82 -8.32 -5.48
CA CYS A 76 17.60 -7.69 -4.19
C CYS A 76 17.30 -6.19 -4.33
N LEU A 77 18.05 -5.46 -5.16
CA LEU A 77 17.76 -4.05 -5.46
C LEU A 77 16.38 -3.87 -6.10
N GLY A 78 16.03 -4.75 -7.06
CA GLY A 78 14.72 -4.71 -7.71
C GLY A 78 13.55 -4.88 -6.74
N HIS A 79 13.69 -5.69 -5.68
CA HIS A 79 12.67 -5.80 -4.62
C HIS A 79 12.51 -4.47 -3.85
N GLY A 80 13.62 -3.76 -3.62
CA GLY A 80 13.60 -2.43 -3.00
C GLY A 80 12.84 -1.41 -3.84
N ASP A 81 13.06 -1.41 -5.15
CA ASP A 81 12.36 -0.53 -6.10
C ASP A 81 10.84 -0.75 -6.06
N VAL A 82 10.39 -2.01 -5.95
CA VAL A 82 8.96 -2.34 -5.82
C VAL A 82 8.36 -1.74 -4.55
N TYR A 83 9.04 -1.82 -3.39
CA TYR A 83 8.52 -1.21 -2.17
C TYR A 83 8.43 0.32 -2.25
N VAL A 84 9.41 0.96 -2.92
CA VAL A 84 9.38 2.42 -3.15
C VAL A 84 8.20 2.80 -4.05
N GLU A 85 7.96 2.04 -5.13
CA GLU A 85 6.81 2.26 -6.01
C GLU A 85 5.48 2.16 -5.26
N ILE A 86 5.32 1.14 -4.40
CA ILE A 86 4.12 0.99 -3.57
C ILE A 86 3.95 2.22 -2.66
N GLN A 87 5.02 2.69 -2.01
CA GLN A 87 4.96 3.86 -1.13
C GLN A 87 4.53 5.12 -1.90
N GLU A 88 5.09 5.38 -3.08
CA GLU A 88 4.74 6.54 -3.91
C GLU A 88 3.26 6.53 -4.32
N VAL A 89 2.74 5.34 -4.67
CA VAL A 89 1.32 5.18 -4.99
C VAL A 89 0.44 5.45 -3.77
N LEU A 90 0.81 4.97 -2.58
CA LEU A 90 0.05 5.20 -1.36
C LEU A 90 0.03 6.68 -0.96
N ASP A 91 1.16 7.38 -1.08
CA ASP A 91 1.24 8.83 -0.83
C ASP A 91 0.30 9.62 -1.75
N GLY A 92 0.20 9.22 -3.02
CA GLY A 92 -0.76 9.80 -3.97
C GLY A 92 -2.22 9.49 -3.59
N ARG A 93 -2.49 8.29 -3.08
CA ARG A 93 -3.82 7.86 -2.65
C ARG A 93 -4.28 8.60 -1.41
N PHE A 94 -3.42 8.80 -0.41
CA PHE A 94 -3.79 9.56 0.79
C PHE A 94 -4.31 10.95 0.46
N LYS A 95 -3.68 11.65 -0.49
CA LYS A 95 -4.16 12.98 -0.94
C LYS A 95 -5.58 12.91 -1.55
N THR A 96 -5.86 11.83 -2.28
CA THR A 96 -7.18 11.64 -2.89
C THR A 96 -8.23 11.28 -1.82
N ILE A 97 -7.86 10.43 -0.86
CA ILE A 97 -8.69 10.06 0.29
C ILE A 97 -8.97 11.29 1.18
N GLU A 98 -8.00 12.16 1.40
CA GLU A 98 -8.23 13.41 2.14
C GLU A 98 -9.23 14.31 1.41
N THR A 99 -9.04 14.49 0.10
CA THR A 99 -9.89 15.35 -0.73
C THR A 99 -11.33 14.85 -0.78
N LYS A 100 -11.52 13.55 -1.05
CA LYS A 100 -12.85 12.92 -1.15
C LYS A 100 -13.50 12.74 0.23
N GLY A 101 -12.73 12.65 1.31
CA GLY A 101 -13.26 12.67 2.67
C GLY A 101 -14.01 13.95 3.02
N ILE A 102 -13.67 15.08 2.40
CA ILE A 102 -14.41 16.35 2.56
C ILE A 102 -15.83 16.21 1.97
N ASP A 103 -15.98 15.57 0.80
CA ASP A 103 -17.29 15.34 0.17
C ASP A 103 -18.22 14.54 1.11
N ILE A 104 -17.67 13.57 1.84
CA ILE A 104 -18.40 12.74 2.82
C ILE A 104 -18.79 13.56 4.05
N GLN A 105 -17.88 14.39 4.56
CA GLN A 105 -18.17 15.28 5.68
C GLN A 105 -19.28 16.28 5.33
N GLU A 106 -19.29 16.82 4.10
CA GLU A 106 -20.37 17.68 3.63
C GLU A 106 -21.73 16.95 3.59
N LEU A 107 -21.74 15.68 3.14
CA LEU A 107 -22.95 14.86 3.13
C LEU A 107 -23.46 14.58 4.54
N MET A 108 -22.56 14.20 5.46
CA MET A 108 -22.88 13.97 6.88
C MET A 108 -23.42 15.24 7.56
N LEU A 109 -22.77 16.39 7.34
CA LEU A 109 -23.24 17.68 7.85
C LEU A 109 -24.60 18.06 7.24
N GLY A 110 -24.83 17.73 5.97
CA GLY A 110 -26.11 17.91 5.31
C GLY A 110 -27.23 17.10 5.96
N LEU A 111 -26.95 15.87 6.40
CA LEU A 111 -27.89 15.05 7.19
C LEU A 111 -28.21 15.69 8.54
N GLU A 112 -27.20 16.18 9.25
CA GLU A 112 -27.37 16.79 10.58
C GLU A 112 -28.15 18.11 10.53
N THR A 113 -27.84 18.94 9.55
CA THR A 113 -28.45 20.27 9.38
C THR A 113 -29.77 20.25 8.61
N GLY A 114 -30.12 19.10 8.01
CA GLY A 114 -31.26 18.96 7.10
C GLY A 114 -31.09 19.70 5.78
N LYS A 115 -29.85 20.10 5.43
CA LYS A 115 -29.50 20.85 4.22
C LYS A 115 -28.51 20.07 3.38
N LEU A 116 -29.04 19.10 2.64
CA LEU A 116 -28.24 18.32 1.70
C LEU A 116 -27.83 19.15 0.46
N PRO A 117 -26.68 18.84 -0.16
CA PRO A 117 -26.27 19.44 -1.44
C PRO A 117 -27.24 19.10 -2.58
N GLU A 118 -27.18 19.82 -3.71
CA GLU A 118 -28.15 19.67 -4.81
C GLU A 118 -28.10 18.30 -5.52
N ASP A 119 -26.97 17.59 -5.51
CA ASP A 119 -26.79 16.29 -6.17
C ASP A 119 -26.25 15.22 -5.21
N VAL A 120 -27.08 14.81 -4.25
CA VAL A 120 -26.74 13.80 -3.25
C VAL A 120 -26.53 12.44 -3.89
N GLY A 121 -27.42 12.04 -4.81
CA GLY A 121 -27.36 10.74 -5.48
C GLY A 121 -26.08 10.59 -6.30
N GLY A 122 -25.75 11.56 -7.15
CA GLY A 122 -24.53 11.53 -7.94
C GLY A 122 -23.25 11.54 -7.10
N ARG A 123 -23.25 12.25 -5.95
CA ARG A 123 -22.14 12.22 -5.00
C ARG A 123 -21.97 10.86 -4.34
N ILE A 124 -23.06 10.24 -3.89
CA ILE A 124 -23.03 8.88 -3.32
C ILE A 124 -22.48 7.90 -4.36
N ASP A 125 -23.04 7.90 -5.57
CA ASP A 125 -22.61 6.98 -6.64
C ASP A 125 -21.12 7.15 -6.97
N SER A 126 -20.65 8.39 -7.10
CA SER A 126 -19.25 8.69 -7.39
C SER A 126 -18.30 8.26 -6.26
N LEU A 127 -18.70 8.46 -5.01
CA LEU A 127 -17.89 8.09 -3.85
C LEU A 127 -17.88 6.57 -3.63
N SER A 128 -19.01 5.89 -3.84
CA SER A 128 -19.11 4.43 -3.80
C SER A 128 -18.26 3.78 -4.90
N GLN A 129 -18.30 4.29 -6.13
CA GLN A 129 -17.43 3.79 -7.19
C GLN A 129 -15.95 3.96 -6.84
N TYR A 130 -15.57 5.12 -6.30
CA TYR A 130 -14.19 5.34 -5.86
C TYR A 130 -13.78 4.37 -4.73
N LEU A 131 -14.67 4.12 -3.76
CA LEU A 131 -14.43 3.16 -2.69
C LEU A 131 -14.12 1.76 -3.25
N ASP A 132 -14.91 1.28 -4.21
CA ASP A 132 -14.70 -0.02 -4.84
C ASP A 132 -13.36 -0.09 -5.59
N GLU A 133 -13.04 0.93 -6.40
CA GLU A 133 -11.78 1.03 -7.13
C GLU A 133 -10.57 1.11 -6.19
N ALA A 134 -10.71 1.88 -5.10
CA ALA A 134 -9.65 2.04 -4.12
C ALA A 134 -9.41 0.74 -3.33
N ARG A 135 -10.46 0.05 -2.89
CA ARG A 135 -10.36 -1.24 -2.19
C ARG A 135 -9.71 -2.31 -3.05
N ALA A 136 -10.12 -2.42 -4.32
CA ALA A 136 -9.51 -3.36 -5.26
C ALA A 136 -8.00 -3.08 -5.40
N SER A 137 -7.62 -1.81 -5.57
CA SER A 137 -6.21 -1.47 -5.69
C SER A 137 -5.43 -1.69 -4.39
N VAL A 138 -5.99 -1.39 -3.22
CA VAL A 138 -5.34 -1.68 -1.92
C VAL A 138 -5.09 -3.19 -1.78
N ALA A 139 -6.03 -4.03 -2.20
CA ALA A 139 -5.84 -5.48 -2.22
C ALA A 139 -4.70 -5.91 -3.15
N ASP A 140 -4.63 -5.36 -4.37
CA ASP A 140 -3.56 -5.64 -5.32
C ASP A 140 -2.18 -5.27 -4.77
N TRP A 141 -2.06 -4.09 -4.13
CA TRP A 141 -0.80 -3.65 -3.52
C TRP A 141 -0.42 -4.48 -2.28
N LYS A 142 -1.41 -4.91 -1.48
CA LYS A 142 -1.18 -5.87 -0.38
C LYS A 142 -0.61 -7.18 -0.91
N ASP A 143 -1.14 -7.69 -2.02
CA ASP A 143 -0.62 -8.91 -2.64
C ASP A 143 0.79 -8.71 -3.21
N LEU A 144 1.02 -7.60 -3.91
CA LEU A 144 2.35 -7.27 -4.45
C LEU A 144 3.41 -7.15 -3.34
N MET A 145 3.08 -6.49 -2.23
CA MET A 145 3.96 -6.40 -1.06
C MET A 145 4.30 -7.80 -0.53
N LYS A 146 3.29 -8.67 -0.40
CA LYS A 146 3.46 -10.04 0.09
C LYS A 146 4.32 -10.89 -0.85
N THR A 147 4.10 -10.82 -2.17
CA THR A 147 4.90 -11.56 -3.15
C THR A 147 6.34 -11.06 -3.19
N THR A 148 6.54 -9.74 -3.09
CA THR A 148 7.88 -9.13 -3.03
C THR A 148 8.63 -9.55 -1.79
N LYS A 149 7.95 -9.61 -0.63
CA LYS A 149 8.55 -10.13 0.62
C LYS A 149 9.01 -11.57 0.50
N ALA A 150 8.19 -12.43 -0.10
CA ALA A 150 8.54 -13.82 -0.33
C ALA A 150 9.75 -13.95 -1.27
N ALA A 151 9.75 -13.19 -2.37
CA ALA A 151 10.86 -13.16 -3.32
C ALA A 151 12.16 -12.64 -2.70
N CYS A 152 12.08 -11.55 -1.92
CA CYS A 152 13.22 -10.98 -1.21
C CYS A 152 13.82 -11.96 -0.19
N SER A 153 12.96 -12.71 0.52
CA SER A 153 13.42 -13.75 1.45
C SER A 153 14.14 -14.89 0.72
N ALA A 154 13.62 -15.31 -0.45
CA ALA A 154 14.25 -16.35 -1.27
C ALA A 154 15.62 -15.89 -1.80
N THR A 155 15.70 -14.68 -2.38
CA THR A 155 16.97 -14.09 -2.86
C THR A 155 18.02 -14.02 -1.73
N CYS A 156 17.61 -13.63 -0.52
CA CYS A 156 18.51 -13.60 0.63
C CYS A 156 19.00 -15.01 1.03
N GLN A 157 18.12 -16.01 1.04
CA GLN A 157 18.50 -17.40 1.32
C GLN A 157 19.46 -17.97 0.27
N GLU A 158 19.22 -17.69 -1.00
CA GLU A 158 20.10 -18.10 -2.12
C GLU A 158 21.49 -17.47 -1.96
N TYR A 159 21.56 -16.17 -1.64
CA TYR A 159 22.83 -15.49 -1.40
C TYR A 159 23.59 -16.06 -0.19
N VAL A 160 22.90 -16.33 0.91
CA VAL A 160 23.50 -16.97 2.09
C VAL A 160 23.98 -18.38 1.77
N TYR A 161 23.22 -19.16 1.00
CA TYR A 161 23.63 -20.49 0.57
C TYR A 161 24.89 -20.43 -0.29
N LEU A 162 24.90 -19.54 -1.29
CA LEU A 162 26.04 -19.34 -2.17
C LEU A 162 27.28 -19.00 -1.35
N THR A 163 27.21 -17.97 -0.51
CA THR A 163 28.35 -17.50 0.30
C THR A 163 28.82 -18.50 1.36
N THR A 164 27.93 -19.23 2.03
CA THR A 164 28.33 -20.21 3.07
C THR A 164 28.75 -21.58 2.52
N SER A 165 28.36 -21.91 1.28
CA SER A 165 28.84 -23.11 0.60
C SER A 165 30.32 -23.03 0.21
N LEU A 166 30.86 -21.81 0.19
CA LEU A 166 32.24 -21.48 -0.20
C LEU A 166 33.19 -21.46 1.01
N ASP A 167 32.67 -21.43 2.24
CA ASP A 167 33.43 -21.49 3.50
C ASP A 167 33.81 -22.93 3.93
N LYS A 168 33.63 -23.95 3.05
CA LYS A 168 33.96 -25.37 3.31
C LYS A 168 35.04 -25.90 2.38
#